data_AF-A0AAE2RRU5-F1
#
_entry.id   AF-A0AAE2RRU5-F1
#
_cell.length_a   1.000
_cell.length_b   1.000
_cell.length_c   1.000
_cell.angle_alpha   90.00
_cell.angle_beta   90.00
_cell.angle_gamma   90.00
#
_symmetry.space_group_name_H-M   'P 1'
#
loop_
_entity.id
_entity.type
_entity.pdbx_description
1 polymer ?
#
loop_
_entity_poly.entity_id
_entity_poly.type
_entity_poly.pdbx_seq_one_letter_code
_entity_poly.pdbx_strand_id
1 'polypeptide(L)'
;MSKKKFFKKIVSVIAMASLMVTGVVLGNSNSASAVTSSSIPNHVLVGYWHNFNNGSGDIKLKDVSSNFDVINLSFGEPTSVTM
;
A
#
# COMPACT_ATOMS: atom_id res chain seq x y z
N MET A 1 -36.60 39.84 -1.64
CA MET A 1 -35.58 38.80 -1.96
C MET A 1 -36.29 37.46 -2.15
N SER A 2 -36.20 36.82 -3.32
CA SER A 2 -37.07 35.66 -3.65
C SER A 2 -36.76 34.43 -2.78
N LYS A 3 -37.80 33.78 -2.23
CA LYS A 3 -37.69 32.58 -1.37
C LYS A 3 -36.83 31.47 -2.00
N LYS A 4 -36.81 31.39 -3.34
CA LYS A 4 -35.97 30.46 -4.11
C LYS A 4 -34.46 30.76 -4.00
N LYS A 5 -34.08 32.05 -3.96
CA LYS A 5 -32.67 32.46 -3.73
C LYS A 5 -32.22 32.17 -2.31
N PHE A 6 -33.12 32.29 -1.33
CA PHE A 6 -32.84 31.98 0.07
C PHE A 6 -32.66 30.47 0.29
N PHE A 7 -33.55 29.66 -0.27
CA PHE A 7 -33.46 28.19 -0.20
C PHE A 7 -32.17 27.64 -0.82
N LYS A 8 -31.79 28.14 -2.01
CA LYS A 8 -30.55 27.72 -2.69
C LYS A 8 -29.29 28.07 -1.89
N LYS A 9 -29.32 29.16 -1.12
CA LYS A 9 -28.23 29.59 -0.24
C LYS A 9 -28.10 28.67 0.99
N ILE A 10 -29.22 28.27 1.59
CA ILE A 10 -29.25 27.32 2.72
C ILE A 10 -28.71 25.95 2.32
N VAL A 11 -29.18 25.41 1.18
CA VAL A 11 -28.71 24.10 0.68
C VAL A 11 -27.21 24.14 0.37
N SER A 12 -26.69 25.23 -0.19
CA SER A 12 -25.27 25.41 -0.46
C SER A 12 -24.41 25.47 0.81
N VAL A 13 -24.89 26.10 1.88
CA VAL A 13 -24.15 26.21 3.15
C VAL A 13 -24.10 24.86 3.86
N ILE A 14 -25.20 24.11 3.86
CA ILE A 14 -25.24 22.76 4.44
C ILE A 14 -24.30 21.81 3.67
N ALA A 15 -24.32 21.84 2.33
CA ALA A 15 -23.45 21.00 1.50
C ALA A 15 -21.95 21.29 1.74
N MET A 16 -21.58 22.56 1.90
CA MET A 16 -20.20 22.95 2.19
C MET A 16 -19.77 22.48 3.59
N ALA A 17 -20.64 22.62 4.60
CA ALA A 17 -20.36 22.18 5.96
C ALA A 17 -20.16 20.65 6.04
N SER A 18 -20.98 19.86 5.34
CA SER A 18 -20.79 18.41 5.25
C SER A 18 -19.46 18.02 4.59
N LEU A 19 -19.01 18.78 3.58
CA LEU A 19 -17.75 18.50 2.88
C LEU A 19 -16.52 18.74 3.77
N MET A 20 -16.57 19.75 4.65
CA MET A 20 -15.49 20.06 5.60
C MET A 20 -15.39 19.02 6.73
N VAL A 21 -16.51 18.48 7.20
CA VAL A 21 -16.54 17.42 8.24
C VAL A 21 -15.98 16.10 7.69
N THR A 22 -16.26 15.77 6.43
CA THR A 22 -15.68 14.58 5.78
C THR A 22 -14.19 14.76 5.45
N GLY A 23 -13.75 15.98 5.09
CA GLY A 23 -12.34 16.27 4.78
C GLY A 23 -11.40 16.11 5.97
N VAL A 24 -11.85 16.43 7.19
CA VAL A 24 -11.05 16.26 8.42
C VAL A 24 -10.93 14.79 8.84
N VAL A 25 -11.95 13.96 8.59
CA VAL A 25 -11.92 12.51 8.89
C VAL A 25 -11.03 11.74 7.91
N LEU A 26 -10.91 12.19 6.66
CA LEU A 26 -10.05 11.56 5.64
C LEU A 26 -8.61 12.10 5.62
N GLY A 27 -8.36 13.26 6.24
CA GLY A 27 -7.09 14.00 6.15
C GLY A 27 -5.98 13.56 7.11
N ASN A 28 -6.25 12.69 8.09
CA ASN A 28 -5.24 12.28 9.08
C ASN A 28 -4.69 10.87 8.79
N SER A 29 -4.26 10.64 7.56
CA SER A 29 -3.41 9.48 7.23
C SER A 29 -1.97 9.84 7.54
N ASN A 30 -1.64 10.01 8.83
CA ASN A 30 -0.26 9.86 9.28
C ASN A 30 0.09 8.37 9.17
N SER A 31 0.28 7.89 7.94
CA SER A 31 0.98 6.64 7.67
C SER A 31 2.47 6.87 7.92
N ALA A 32 2.80 7.28 9.15
CA ALA A 32 4.07 6.90 9.72
C ALA A 32 3.99 5.39 9.79
N SER A 33 4.49 4.73 8.74
CA SER A 33 4.80 3.32 8.75
C SER A 33 5.65 3.13 9.99
N ALA A 34 5.00 2.71 11.08
CA ALA A 34 5.71 2.21 12.22
C ALA A 34 6.50 1.05 11.62
N VAL A 35 7.80 1.26 11.48
CA VAL A 35 8.74 0.16 11.47
C VAL A 35 8.62 -0.42 12.88
N THR A 36 7.50 -1.10 13.13
CA THR A 36 7.49 -2.21 14.07
C THR A 36 8.54 -3.10 13.44
N SER A 37 9.73 -3.12 14.03
CA SER A 37 10.60 -4.27 13.92
C SER A 37 9.77 -5.43 14.47
N SER A 38 8.89 -5.98 13.63
CA SER A 38 8.20 -7.24 13.87
C SER A 38 9.32 -8.17 14.28
N SER A 39 9.31 -8.59 15.54
CA SER A 39 10.39 -9.43 16.04
C SER A 39 10.47 -10.61 15.11
N ILE A 40 11.58 -10.73 14.39
CA ILE A 40 11.79 -11.85 13.50
C ILE A 40 11.68 -13.11 14.38
N PRO A 41 10.85 -14.10 14.01
CA PRO A 41 10.75 -15.33 14.78
C PRO A 41 12.13 -15.91 15.05
N ASN A 42 12.30 -16.58 16.19
CA ASN A 42 13.60 -17.17 16.55
C ASN A 42 14.13 -18.11 15.46
N HIS A 43 13.23 -18.81 14.76
CA HIS A 43 13.53 -19.66 13.62
C HIS A 43 12.70 -19.19 12.43
N VAL A 44 13.34 -19.01 11.27
CA VAL A 44 12.70 -18.58 10.02
C VAL A 44 13.07 -19.48 8.86
N LEU A 45 12.13 -19.68 7.93
CA LEU A 45 12.36 -20.31 6.64
C LEU A 45 12.57 -19.23 5.56
N VAL A 46 13.79 -19.16 5.04
CA VAL A 46 14.19 -18.22 3.99
C VAL A 46 14.30 -18.95 2.66
N GLY A 47 13.62 -18.45 1.64
CA GLY A 47 13.64 -19.02 0.29
C GLY A 47 14.13 -18.01 -0.76
N TYR A 48 14.86 -18.48 -1.76
CA TYR A 48 15.19 -17.70 -2.95
C TYR A 48 14.09 -17.86 -4.00
N TRP A 49 13.57 -16.75 -4.51
CA TRP A 49 12.58 -16.73 -5.57
C TRP A 49 13.24 -16.38 -6.89
N HIS A 50 13.01 -17.22 -7.91
CA HIS A 50 13.59 -17.04 -9.22
C HIS A 50 12.88 -15.91 -9.98
N ASN A 51 13.58 -14.79 -10.19
CA ASN A 51 13.17 -13.74 -11.13
C ASN A 51 13.62 -14.07 -12.56
N PHE A 52 13.71 -15.36 -12.86
CA PHE A 52 14.18 -15.92 -14.12
C PHE A 52 13.60 -17.32 -14.27
N ASN A 53 13.58 -17.83 -15.50
CA ASN A 53 13.15 -19.19 -15.77
C ASN A 53 14.36 -20.08 -16.05
N ASN A 54 14.50 -21.16 -15.27
CA ASN A 54 15.54 -22.18 -15.42
C ASN A 54 14.94 -23.59 -15.63
N GLY A 55 13.65 -23.69 -15.95
CA GLY A 55 12.93 -24.96 -16.07
C GLY A 55 12.35 -25.52 -14.77
N SER A 56 12.56 -24.88 -13.61
CA SER A 56 11.93 -25.31 -12.33
C SER A 56 10.44 -24.97 -12.22
N GLY A 57 9.90 -24.22 -13.18
CA GLY A 57 8.55 -23.65 -13.15
C GLY A 57 8.53 -22.23 -12.55
N ASP A 58 7.58 -21.43 -13.05
CA ASP A 58 7.40 -20.03 -12.66
C ASP A 58 6.27 -19.92 -11.62
N ILE A 59 6.55 -19.26 -10.49
CA ILE A 59 5.58 -19.04 -9.40
C ILE A 59 5.36 -17.54 -9.25
N LYS A 60 4.11 -17.06 -9.36
CA LYS A 60 3.83 -15.65 -9.07
C LYS A 60 4.04 -15.40 -7.57
N LEU A 61 4.54 -14.21 -7.21
CA LEU A 61 4.86 -13.91 -5.81
C LEU A 61 3.67 -14.12 -4.85
N LYS A 62 2.44 -13.80 -5.30
CA LYS A 62 1.20 -14.03 -4.53
C LYS A 62 0.83 -15.50 -4.31
N ASP A 63 1.40 -16.40 -5.10
CA ASP A 63 1.12 -17.84 -5.08
C ASP A 63 2.26 -18.61 -4.36
N VAL A 64 3.27 -17.91 -3.82
CA VAL A 64 4.30 -18.50 -2.96
C VAL A 64 3.67 -19.00 -1.66
N SER A 65 4.10 -20.18 -1.20
CA SER A 65 3.61 -20.77 0.05
C SER A 65 3.80 -19.83 1.24
N SER A 66 2.78 -19.72 2.08
CA SER A 66 2.82 -18.97 3.34
C SER A 66 3.74 -19.59 4.41
N ASN A 67 4.38 -20.73 4.12
CA ASN A 67 5.37 -21.34 5.01
C ASN A 67 6.73 -20.62 4.97
N PHE A 68 7.00 -19.80 3.96
CA PHE A 68 8.20 -18.98 3.89
C PHE A 68 7.99 -17.67 4.66
N ASP A 69 8.89 -17.39 5.61
CA ASP A 69 8.87 -16.15 6.38
C ASP A 69 9.55 -15.01 5.61
N VAL A 70 10.56 -15.34 4.80
CA VAL A 70 11.35 -14.37 4.01
C VAL A 70 11.56 -14.90 2.60
N ILE A 71 11.35 -14.02 1.61
CA ILE A 71 11.56 -14.30 0.19
C ILE A 71 12.69 -13.42 -0.34
N ASN A 72 13.79 -14.04 -0.74
CA ASN A 72 14.93 -13.37 -1.38
C ASN A 72 14.74 -13.36 -2.90
N LEU A 73 14.50 -12.20 -3.50
CA LEU A 73 14.40 -12.05 -4.95
C LEU A 73 15.76 -12.28 -5.62
N SER A 74 15.79 -13.10 -6.67
CA SER A 74 17.03 -13.61 -7.26
C SER A 74 17.05 -13.35 -8.78
N PHE A 75 17.92 -12.50 -9.33
CA PHE A 75 18.89 -11.63 -8.65
C PHE A 75 18.63 -10.15 -8.98
N GLY A 76 19.17 -9.26 -8.15
CA GLY A 76 19.35 -7.87 -8.52
C GLY A 76 20.49 -7.75 -9.52
N GLU A 77 20.18 -7.29 -10.73
CA GLU A 77 21.18 -7.14 -11.79
C GLU A 77 21.82 -5.75 -11.72
N PRO A 78 23.13 -5.63 -12.03
CA PRO A 78 23.80 -4.34 -12.08
C PRO A 78 23.28 -3.51 -13.26
N THR A 79 23.25 -2.20 -13.09
CA THR A 79 22.83 -1.26 -14.14
C THR A 79 23.93 -0.94 -15.16
N SER A 80 25.15 -1.44 -14.93
CA SER A 80 26.30 -1.32 -15.82
C SER A 80 27.12 -2.60 -15.80
N VAL A 81 27.75 -2.93 -16.92
CA VAL A 81 28.69 -4.06 -16.99
C VAL A 81 30.00 -3.69 -16.28
N THR A 82 30.50 -4.58 -15.44
CA THR A 82 31.88 -4.56 -14.98
C THR A 82 32.71 -5.22 -16.07
N MET A 83 33.60 -4.47 -16.71
CA MET A 83 34.58 -5.02 -17.66
C MET A 83 35.80 -5.58 -16.92
#